data_AF-A0A6A6AKP1-F1
#
_entry.id   AF-A0A6A6AKP1-F1
#
_cell.length_a   1.000
_cell.length_b   1.000
_cell.length_c   1.000
_cell.angle_alpha   90.00
_cell.angle_beta   90.00
_cell.angle_gamma   90.00
#
_symmetry.space_group_name_H-M   'P 1'
#
loop_
_entity.id
_entity.type
_entity.pdbx_description
1 polymer ?
#
loop_
_entity_poly.entity_id
_entity_poly.type
_entity_poly.pdbx_seq_one_letter_code
_entity_poly.pdbx_strand_id
1 'polypeptide(L)'
;NEQESPLLRLPGELRNAIYRHVLPGNIDIKYGGKARDKVDMVALSTACRTLHQETALLLFSQSTFRFDSVMQIYPFSGSLTARQREEVRSIAL
;
A
#
# COMPACT_ATOMS: atom_id res chain seq x y z
N ASN A 1 14.87 16.62 1.69
CA ASN A 1 14.19 15.57 2.49
C ASN A 1 15.09 14.40 2.88
N GLU A 2 16.02 13.91 2.04
CA GLU A 2 16.86 12.74 2.40
C GLU A 2 17.82 12.99 3.57
N GLN A 3 18.39 14.19 3.65
CA GLN A 3 19.30 14.55 4.76
C GLN A 3 18.57 14.89 6.06
N GLU A 4 17.26 15.18 6.04
CA GLU A 4 16.49 15.57 7.23
C GLU A 4 15.58 14.46 7.75
N SER A 5 15.24 13.47 6.91
CA SER A 5 14.41 12.34 7.33
C SER A 5 15.29 11.27 7.99
N PRO A 6 15.14 11.01 9.31
CA PRO A 6 15.86 9.94 9.98
C PRO A 6 15.56 8.56 9.38
N LEU A 7 14.39 8.40 8.75
CA LEU A 7 13.99 7.16 8.09
C LEU A 7 14.72 6.96 6.74
N LEU A 8 14.99 8.02 5.98
CA LEU A 8 15.73 7.94 4.70
C LEU A 8 17.24 7.77 4.89
N ARG A 9 17.78 8.08 6.07
CA ARG A 9 19.18 7.81 6.43
C ARG A 9 19.46 6.33 6.68
N LEU A 10 18.43 5.54 6.94
CA LEU A 10 18.58 4.10 7.15
C LEU A 10 18.90 3.40 5.81
N PRO A 11 19.73 2.35 5.80
CA PRO A 11 19.88 1.47 4.66
C PRO A 11 18.52 0.91 4.19
N GLY A 12 18.39 0.66 2.89
CA GLY A 12 17.14 0.17 2.28
C GLY A 12 16.58 -1.10 2.93
N GLU A 13 17.45 -1.97 3.46
CA GLU A 13 17.06 -3.18 4.18
C GLU A 13 16.29 -2.88 5.48
N LEU A 14 16.75 -1.90 6.27
CA LEU A 14 16.07 -1.48 7.49
C LEU A 14 14.78 -0.73 7.17
N ARG A 15 14.77 0.07 6.09
CA ARG A 15 13.54 0.70 5.60
C ARG A 15 12.49 -0.35 5.23
N ASN A 16 12.88 -1.38 4.48
CA ASN A 16 12.01 -2.49 4.11
C ASN A 16 11.49 -3.27 5.33
N ALA A 17 12.32 -3.46 6.36
CA ALA A 17 11.89 -4.08 7.61
C ALA A 17 10.82 -3.22 8.31
N ILE A 18 11.01 -1.91 8.40
CA ILE A 18 10.01 -0.98 8.97
C ILE A 18 8.72 -1.02 8.14
N TYR A 19 8.81 -0.99 6.81
CA TYR A 19 7.64 -1.04 5.93
C TYR A 19 6.82 -2.31 6.17
N ARG A 20 7.45 -3.48 6.36
CA ARG A 20 6.75 -4.73 6.69
C ARG A 20 5.97 -4.67 8.00
N HIS A 21 6.41 -3.86 8.96
CA HIS A 21 5.73 -3.70 10.25
C HIS A 21 4.62 -2.64 10.22
N VAL A 22 4.76 -1.62 9.38
CA VAL A 22 3.82 -0.49 9.31
C VAL A 22 2.73 -0.72 8.25
N LEU A 23 3.06 -1.38 7.14
CA LEU A 23 2.11 -1.69 6.09
C LEU A 23 1.18 -2.82 6.57
N PRO A 24 -0.14 -2.63 6.52
CA PRO A 24 -1.07 -3.65 6.97
C PRO A 24 -1.10 -4.84 6.01
N GLY A 25 -1.03 -6.04 6.57
CA GLY A 25 -1.14 -7.28 5.81
C GLY A 25 -2.53 -7.57 5.25
N ASN A 26 -3.58 -6.89 5.73
CA ASN A 26 -4.95 -7.03 5.22
C ASN A 26 -5.53 -5.65 4.91
N ILE A 27 -6.12 -5.50 3.71
CA ILE A 27 -6.76 -4.28 3.24
C ILE A 27 -8.23 -4.58 2.94
N ASP A 28 -9.14 -4.07 3.75
CA ASP A 28 -10.58 -4.24 3.52
C ASP A 28 -11.10 -3.15 2.55
N ILE A 29 -11.59 -3.58 1.40
CA ILE A 29 -12.24 -2.74 0.38
C ILE A 29 -13.76 -2.89 0.55
N LYS A 30 -14.42 -1.77 0.87
CA LYS A 30 -15.86 -1.70 1.13
C LYS A 30 -16.58 -0.87 0.06
N TYR A 31 -17.72 -1.35 -0.42
CA TYR A 31 -18.56 -0.61 -1.37
C TYR A 31 -19.34 0.48 -0.64
N GLY A 32 -19.23 1.73 -1.10
CA GLY A 32 -20.00 2.86 -0.54
C GLY A 32 -19.62 3.28 0.89
N GLY A 33 -18.63 2.65 1.51
CA GLY A 33 -18.11 3.08 2.80
C GLY A 33 -17.31 4.37 2.66
N LYS A 34 -17.55 5.35 3.54
CA LYS A 34 -16.56 6.41 3.78
C LYS A 34 -15.25 5.70 4.04
N ALA A 35 -14.23 5.95 3.22
CA ALA A 35 -12.92 5.34 3.33
C ALA A 35 -12.32 5.63 4.71
N ARG A 36 -12.72 4.86 5.73
CA ARG A 36 -12.05 4.88 7.02
C ARG A 36 -10.64 4.37 6.74
N ASP A 37 -9.69 5.22 7.05
CA ASP A 37 -8.28 4.90 7.22
C ASP A 37 -7.48 4.60 5.95
N LYS A 38 -7.91 5.12 4.77
CA LYS A 38 -7.00 5.30 3.62
C LYS A 38 -5.79 6.16 3.96
N VAL A 39 -5.92 7.03 4.96
CA VAL A 39 -4.88 8.00 5.36
C VAL A 39 -3.70 7.30 6.02
N ASP A 40 -3.93 6.27 6.85
CA ASP A 40 -2.84 5.58 7.57
C ASP A 40 -2.09 4.58 6.66
N MET A 41 -2.83 3.85 5.79
CA MET A 41 -2.25 2.89 4.85
C MET A 41 -1.31 3.51 3.81
N VAL A 42 -1.55 4.78 3.46
CA VAL A 42 -0.82 5.50 2.41
C VAL A 42 -0.02 6.67 3.01
N ALA A 43 0.04 6.81 4.34
CA ALA A 43 0.78 7.90 4.99
C ALA A 43 2.27 7.87 4.60
N LEU A 44 2.90 6.69 4.61
CA LEU A 44 4.31 6.56 4.21
C LEU A 44 4.51 6.82 2.72
N SER A 45 3.57 6.38 1.86
CA SER A 45 3.63 6.63 0.43
C SER A 45 3.21 8.05 0.03
N THR A 46 2.59 8.83 0.92
CA THR A 46 2.32 10.25 0.69
C THR A 46 3.35 11.19 1.33
N ALA A 47 4.18 10.71 2.26
CA ALA A 47 5.15 11.53 2.98
C ALA A 47 6.25 12.15 2.09
N CYS A 48 6.82 11.39 1.14
CA CYS A 48 7.77 11.94 0.15
C CYS A 48 7.93 11.04 -1.09
N ARG A 49 8.53 11.58 -2.17
CA ARG A 49 8.72 10.87 -3.45
C ARG A 49 9.53 9.57 -3.33
N THR A 50 10.57 9.56 -2.49
CA THR A 50 11.43 8.38 -2.30
C THR A 50 10.66 7.26 -1.60
N LEU A 51 9.97 7.58 -0.50
CA LEU A 51 9.14 6.60 0.21
C LEU A 51 7.97 6.11 -0.64
N HIS A 52 7.38 7.00 -1.44
CA HIS A 52 6.35 6.63 -2.41
C HIS A 52 6.86 5.55 -3.37
N GLN A 53 8.02 5.76 -3.99
CA GLN A 53 8.58 4.79 -4.93
C GLN A 53 8.89 3.43 -4.27
N GLU A 54 9.38 3.43 -3.03
CA GLU A 54 9.71 2.20 -2.31
C GLU A 54 8.47 1.44 -1.82
N THR A 55 7.50 2.16 -1.22
CA THR A 55 6.35 1.54 -0.55
C THR A 55 5.17 1.28 -1.50
N ALA A 56 5.10 1.98 -2.64
CA ALA A 56 3.98 1.87 -3.58
C ALA A 56 3.83 0.48 -4.19
N LEU A 57 4.89 -0.34 -4.28
CA LEU A 57 4.80 -1.72 -4.77
C LEU A 57 4.75 -2.74 -3.61
N LEU A 58 5.47 -2.46 -2.52
CA LEU A 58 5.48 -3.31 -1.34
C LEU A 58 4.09 -3.48 -0.72
N LEU A 59 3.27 -2.43 -0.73
CA LEU A 59 1.88 -2.50 -0.29
C LEU A 59 1.09 -3.56 -1.07
N PHE A 60 1.15 -3.56 -2.41
CA PHE A 60 0.40 -4.53 -3.21
C PHE A 60 0.94 -5.95 -3.09
N SER A 61 2.26 -6.09 -2.94
CA SER A 61 2.94 -7.38 -2.81
C SER A 61 2.69 -8.06 -1.46
N GLN A 62 2.52 -7.28 -0.39
CA GLN A 62 2.42 -7.79 0.99
C GLN A 62 1.01 -7.78 1.56
N SER A 63 0.08 -7.03 0.96
CA SER A 63 -1.27 -6.93 1.46
C SER A 63 -2.23 -7.90 0.78
N THR A 64 -3.07 -8.56 1.57
CA THR A 64 -4.25 -9.29 1.11
C THR A 64 -5.43 -8.34 1.02
N PHE A 65 -5.96 -8.14 -0.19
CA PHE A 65 -7.12 -7.28 -0.44
C PHE A 65 -8.41 -8.07 -0.22
N ARG A 66 -9.21 -7.67 0.77
CA ARG A 66 -10.52 -8.23 1.07
C ARG A 66 -11.61 -7.40 0.43
N PHE A 67 -12.56 -8.03 -0.23
CA PHE A 67 -13.66 -7.34 -0.88
C PHE A 67 -15.00 -7.87 -0.37
N ASP A 68 -15.87 -6.99 0.13
CA ASP A 68 -17.23 -7.42 0.54
C ASP A 68 -18.10 -7.86 -0.66
N SER A 69 -17.70 -7.54 -1.89
CA SER A 69 -18.41 -7.93 -3.11
C SER A 69 -17.49 -7.99 -4.31
N VAL A 70 -17.68 -9.01 -5.16
CA VAL A 70 -16.98 -9.18 -6.46
C VAL A 70 -17.14 -7.95 -7.37
N MET A 71 -18.26 -7.22 -7.26
CA MET A 71 -18.49 -6.00 -8.02
C MET A 71 -17.46 -4.89 -7.72
N GLN A 72 -16.75 -4.98 -6.59
CA GLN A 72 -15.71 -4.02 -6.21
C GLN A 72 -14.36 -4.28 -6.88
N ILE A 73 -14.13 -5.51 -7.35
CA ILE A 73 -12.87 -5.91 -7.98
C ILE A 73 -12.67 -5.15 -9.30
N TYR A 74 -13.74 -4.92 -10.05
CA TYR A 74 -13.68 -4.24 -11.35
C TYR A 74 -13.19 -2.77 -11.23
N PRO A 75 -13.84 -1.88 -10.44
CA PRO A 75 -13.36 -0.52 -10.24
C PRO A 75 -12.01 -0.46 -9.53
N PHE A 76 -11.72 -1.38 -8.60
CA PHE A 76 -10.41 -1.47 -7.95
C PHE A 76 -9.31 -1.77 -8.96
N SER A 77 -9.47 -2.80 -9.78
CA SER A 77 -8.47 -3.17 -10.80
C SER A 77 -8.25 -2.08 -11.84
N GLY A 78 -9.27 -1.28 -12.15
CA GLY A 78 -9.19 -0.12 -13.04
C GLY A 78 -8.47 1.09 -12.40
N SER A 79 -8.49 1.22 -11.07
CA SER A 79 -7.79 2.29 -10.36
C SER A 79 -6.28 2.08 -10.19
N LEU A 80 -5.82 0.84 -10.42
CA LEU A 80 -4.41 0.46 -10.29
C LEU A 80 -3.65 0.63 -11.61
N THR A 81 -2.39 1.04 -11.49
CA THR A 81 -1.45 0.98 -12.61
C THR A 81 -1.11 -0.47 -12.96
N ALA A 82 -0.66 -0.72 -14.20
CA ALA A 82 -0.27 -2.06 -14.65
C ALA A 82 0.73 -2.74 -13.68
N ARG A 83 1.72 -1.97 -13.22
CA ARG A 83 2.75 -2.46 -12.30
C ARG A 83 2.22 -2.78 -10.91
N GLN A 84 1.25 -2.01 -10.40
CA GLN A 84 0.61 -2.33 -9.12
C GLN A 84 -0.26 -3.58 -9.22
N ARG A 85 -0.93 -3.79 -10.37
CA ARG A 85 -1.77 -4.96 -10.62
C ARG A 85 -0.95 -6.25 -10.65
N GLU A 86 0.23 -6.24 -11.25
CA GLU A 86 1.15 -7.39 -11.29
C GLU A 86 1.65 -7.80 -9.89
N GLU A 87 1.75 -6.84 -8.97
CA GLU A 87 2.18 -7.10 -7.60
C GLU A 87 1.05 -7.59 -6.69
N VAL A 88 -0.23 -7.54 -7.09
CA VAL A 88 -1.32 -8.06 -6.28
C VAL A 88 -1.25 -9.59 -6.22
N ARG A 89 -0.80 -10.13 -5.09
CA ARG A 89 -0.61 -11.58 -4.90
C ARG A 89 -1.78 -12.29 -4.22
N SER A 90 -2.59 -11.59 -3.45
CA SER A 90 -3.62 -12.20 -2.62
C SER A 90 -4.90 -11.36 -2.59
N ILE A 91 -6.01 -11.99 -2.93
CA ILE A 91 -7.37 -11.42 -2.86
C ILE A 91 -8.24 -12.38 -2.05
N ALA A 92 -9.05 -11.83 -1.16
CA ALA A 92 -10.04 -12.56 -0.38
C ALA A 92 -11.43 -11.93 -0.57
N LEU A 93 -12.47 -12.75 -0.47
CA LEU A 93 -13.89 -12.38 -0.57
C LEU A 93 -14.57 -12.64 0.78
#